data_AF-A0A831TN39-F1
#
_entry.id   AF-A0A831TN39-F1
#
_cell.length_a   1.000
_cell.length_b   1.000
_cell.length_c   1.000
_cell.angle_alpha   90.00
_cell.angle_beta   90.00
_cell.angle_gamma   90.00
#
_symmetry.space_group_name_H-M   'P 1'
#
loop_
_entity.id
_entity.type
_entity.pdbx_description
1 polymer ?
#
loop_
_entity_poly.entity_id
_entity_poly.type
_entity_poly.pdbx_seq_one_letter_code
_entity_poly.pdbx_strand_id
1 'polypeptide(L)'
;MSTKFTFQDRILSISSPVSIDVVFDYIIYQAVLKDDMIIVVLLNSDTYRNIQNVYGVDSNGNIVWQIEQPRSKTAFVNLYFTKSNHLVAGNCAAFEYHLDARTGKVLHIEVSK
;
A
#
# COMPACT_ATOMS: atom_id res chain seq x y z
N MET A 1 22.37 -0.64 2.93
CA MET A 1 22.05 0.25 1.78
C MET A 1 20.60 0.65 1.93
N SER A 2 20.24 1.92 1.71
CA SER A 2 18.85 2.36 1.87
C SER A 2 18.09 2.15 0.55
N THR A 3 17.00 1.38 0.60
CA THR A 3 16.12 1.13 -0.55
C THR A 3 15.51 2.47 -1.01
N LYS A 4 15.69 2.80 -2.28
CA LYS A 4 15.02 3.94 -2.91
C LYS A 4 13.97 3.44 -3.88
N PHE A 5 12.87 4.16 -4.01
CA PHE A 5 11.85 3.86 -5.01
C PHE A 5 11.25 5.13 -5.60
N THR A 6 10.74 5.01 -6.80
CA THR A 6 9.87 5.99 -7.47
C THR A 6 8.72 5.26 -8.11
N PHE A 7 7.62 5.95 -8.39
CA PHE A 7 6.54 5.36 -9.17
C PHE A 7 5.98 6.36 -10.17
N GLN A 8 5.51 5.84 -11.30
CA GLN A 8 4.79 6.61 -12.31
C GLN A 8 3.75 5.70 -12.95
N ASP A 9 2.51 6.17 -13.01
CA ASP A 9 1.35 5.41 -13.50
C ASP A 9 1.29 4.03 -12.84
N ARG A 10 1.57 2.96 -13.59
CA ARG A 10 1.46 1.57 -13.13
C ARG A 10 2.80 0.94 -12.75
N ILE A 11 3.88 1.72 -12.80
CA ILE A 11 5.25 1.22 -12.66
C ILE A 11 5.84 1.71 -11.34
N LEU A 12 6.26 0.77 -10.51
CA LEU A 12 7.09 1.01 -9.33
C LEU A 12 8.53 0.65 -9.68
N SER A 13 9.42 1.63 -9.66
CA SER A 13 10.86 1.42 -9.87
C SER A 13 11.58 1.40 -8.53
N ILE A 14 12.31 0.33 -8.25
CA ILE A 14 13.04 0.08 -7.00
C ILE A 14 14.53 0.07 -7.31
N SER A 15 15.33 0.83 -6.57
CA SER A 15 16.79 0.89 -6.73
C SER A 15 17.50 0.39 -5.47
N SER A 16 17.85 -0.91 -5.45
CA SER A 16 18.73 -1.51 -4.42
C SER A 16 19.07 -2.98 -4.71
N PRO A 17 20.32 -3.39 -5.01
CA PRO A 17 21.42 -2.70 -5.69
C PRO A 17 21.28 -2.69 -7.23
N VAL A 18 20.26 -3.36 -7.77
CA VAL A 18 19.86 -3.34 -9.18
C VAL A 18 18.52 -2.60 -9.29
N SER A 19 18.28 -1.94 -10.42
CA SER A 19 16.98 -1.33 -10.70
C SER A 19 15.99 -2.40 -11.13
N ILE A 20 14.84 -2.47 -10.45
CA ILE A 20 13.76 -3.41 -10.74
C ILE A 20 12.48 -2.61 -10.95
N ASP A 21 11.77 -2.90 -12.04
CA ASP A 21 10.45 -2.34 -12.32
C ASP A 21 9.38 -3.38 -12.04
N VAL A 22 8.43 -3.01 -11.18
CA VAL A 22 7.22 -3.79 -10.89
C VAL A 22 6.06 -3.13 -11.61
N VAL A 23 5.41 -3.88 -12.49
CA VAL A 23 4.26 -3.39 -13.26
C VAL A 23 2.98 -3.92 -12.65
N PHE A 24 2.09 -3.01 -12.26
CA PHE A 24 0.76 -3.32 -11.75
C PHE A 24 -0.29 -3.25 -12.86
N ASP A 25 -1.40 -3.96 -12.68
CA ASP A 25 -2.55 -3.86 -13.59
C ASP A 25 -3.24 -2.49 -13.52
N TYR A 26 -3.07 -1.79 -12.41
CA TYR A 26 -3.74 -0.55 -12.06
C TYR A 26 -2.74 0.55 -11.69
N ILE A 27 -3.20 1.80 -11.73
CA ILE A 27 -2.36 2.98 -11.45
C ILE A 27 -1.98 2.97 -9.97
N ILE A 28 -0.70 3.14 -9.67
CA ILE A 28 -0.20 3.43 -8.34
C ILE A 28 -0.59 4.86 -7.99
N TYR A 29 -1.47 5.00 -7.01
CA TYR A 29 -1.89 6.31 -6.53
C TYR A 29 -0.92 6.86 -5.50
N GLN A 30 -0.44 5.98 -4.62
CA GLN A 30 0.48 6.34 -3.57
C GLN A 30 1.38 5.16 -3.26
N ALA A 31 2.61 5.45 -2.85
CA ALA A 31 3.52 4.47 -2.28
C ALA A 31 4.30 5.07 -1.10
N VAL A 32 4.55 4.25 -0.08
CA VAL A 32 5.34 4.61 1.10
C VAL A 32 6.35 3.51 1.42
N LEU A 33 7.49 3.86 2.03
CA LEU A 33 8.48 2.88 2.48
C LEU A 33 8.43 2.77 3.99
N LYS A 34 8.36 1.53 4.48
CA LYS A 34 8.55 1.19 5.90
C LYS A 34 9.58 0.08 6.01
N ASP A 35 10.69 0.41 6.67
CA ASP A 35 11.84 -0.46 6.84
C ASP A 35 12.37 -0.90 5.45
N ASP A 36 12.04 -2.10 4.97
CA ASP A 36 12.40 -2.59 3.63
C ASP A 36 11.18 -2.95 2.76
N MET A 37 9.98 -2.57 3.20
CA MET A 37 8.73 -2.83 2.49
C MET A 37 8.23 -1.56 1.82
N ILE A 38 7.98 -1.63 0.52
CA ILE A 38 7.29 -0.58 -0.22
C ILE A 38 5.81 -0.95 -0.23
N ILE A 39 4.97 -0.11 0.36
CA ILE A 39 3.53 -0.31 0.41
C ILE A 39 2.90 0.61 -0.63
N VAL A 40 2.10 0.05 -1.53
CA VAL A 40 1.43 0.78 -2.61
C VAL A 40 -0.08 0.72 -2.45
N VAL A 41 -0.77 1.80 -2.82
CA VAL A 41 -2.21 1.81 -3.09
C VAL A 41 -2.42 1.94 -4.58
N LEU A 42 -3.24 1.06 -5.13
CA LEU A 42 -3.61 1.09 -6.54
C LEU A 42 -5.02 1.70 -6.71
N LEU A 43 -5.21 2.55 -7.71
CA LEU A 43 -6.54 2.97 -8.16
C LEU A 43 -6.95 2.20 -9.41
N ASN A 44 -8.08 1.50 -9.33
CA ASN A 44 -8.77 1.05 -10.53
C ASN A 44 -9.84 2.08 -10.95
N SER A 45 -10.20 2.05 -12.23
CA SER A 45 -11.31 2.82 -12.78
C SER A 45 -12.66 2.44 -12.14
N ASP A 46 -12.78 1.19 -11.66
CA ASP A 46 -13.93 0.68 -10.91
C ASP A 46 -13.66 0.72 -9.38
N THR A 47 -13.30 1.89 -8.85
CA THR A 47 -12.85 2.14 -7.45
C THR A 47 -13.80 1.65 -6.37
N TYR A 48 -15.00 1.19 -6.77
CA TYR A 48 -16.02 0.60 -5.91
C TYR A 48 -15.98 -0.93 -5.82
N ARG A 49 -15.22 -1.62 -6.69
CA ARG A 49 -15.19 -3.09 -6.75
C ARG A 49 -13.89 -3.71 -6.24
N ASN A 50 -12.75 -3.05 -6.43
CA ASN A 50 -11.47 -3.59 -5.94
C ASN A 50 -11.13 -3.05 -4.56
N ILE A 51 -11.69 -3.70 -3.53
CA ILE A 51 -11.56 -3.30 -2.13
C ILE A 51 -10.24 -3.76 -1.49
N GLN A 52 -9.44 -4.56 -2.19
CA GLN A 52 -8.13 -5.05 -1.72
C GLN A 52 -7.03 -4.47 -2.59
N ASN A 53 -6.92 -3.15 -2.61
CA ASN A 53 -6.04 -2.42 -3.51
C ASN A 53 -4.73 -1.93 -2.86
N VAL A 54 -4.38 -2.46 -1.68
CA VAL A 54 -3.12 -2.17 -0.99
C VAL A 54 -2.22 -3.40 -1.00
N TYR A 55 -0.96 -3.21 -1.38
CA TYR A 55 0.02 -4.29 -1.53
C TYR A 55 1.35 -3.93 -0.89
N GLY A 56 2.03 -4.93 -0.34
CA GLY A 56 3.42 -4.83 0.09
C GLY A 56 4.35 -5.44 -0.95
N VAL A 57 5.41 -4.71 -1.30
CA VAL A 57 6.44 -5.09 -2.26
C VAL A 57 7.79 -5.10 -1.54
N ASP A 58 8.51 -6.21 -1.62
CA ASP A 58 9.86 -6.30 -1.07
C ASP A 58 10.89 -5.54 -1.94
N SER A 59 12.12 -5.41 -1.44
CA SER A 59 13.20 -4.74 -2.15
C SER A 59 13.63 -5.44 -3.46
N ASN A 60 13.21 -6.67 -3.68
CA ASN A 60 13.48 -7.44 -4.89
C ASN A 60 12.33 -7.32 -5.92
N GLY A 61 11.31 -6.50 -5.64
CA GLY A 61 10.16 -6.31 -6.51
C GLY A 61 9.09 -7.40 -6.42
N ASN A 62 9.15 -8.27 -5.42
CA ASN A 62 8.12 -9.28 -5.21
C ASN A 62 6.95 -8.68 -4.42
N ILE A 63 5.72 -8.89 -4.90
CA ILE A 63 4.53 -8.68 -4.09
C ILE A 63 4.49 -9.76 -3.00
N VAL A 64 4.65 -9.37 -1.75
CA VAL A 64 4.71 -10.30 -0.60
C VAL A 64 3.37 -10.47 0.10
N TRP A 65 2.53 -9.44 0.06
CA TRP A 65 1.20 -9.48 0.67
C TRP A 65 0.27 -8.49 -0.02
N GLN A 66 -1.02 -8.77 0.12
CA GLN A 66 -2.14 -7.90 -0.22
C GLN A 66 -2.96 -7.71 1.06
N ILE A 67 -3.49 -6.51 1.28
CA ILE A 67 -4.30 -6.22 2.46
C ILE A 67 -5.49 -7.19 2.57
N GLU A 68 -5.81 -7.54 3.81
CA GLU A 68 -7.01 -8.33 4.12
C GLU A 68 -8.28 -7.61 3.63
N GLN A 69 -9.34 -8.37 3.37
CA GLN A 69 -10.59 -7.80 2.90
C GLN A 69 -11.13 -6.78 3.92
N PRO A 70 -11.34 -5.51 3.54
CA PRO A 70 -11.80 -4.50 4.47
C PRO A 70 -13.24 -4.78 4.93
N ARG A 71 -13.56 -4.29 6.13
CA ARG A 71 -14.91 -4.37 6.69
C ARG A 71 -15.93 -3.60 5.85
N SER A 72 -15.53 -2.47 5.27
CA SER A 72 -16.36 -1.72 4.32
C SER A 72 -16.04 -2.16 2.90
N LYS A 73 -17.05 -2.22 2.03
CA LYS A 73 -16.89 -2.58 0.61
C LYS A 73 -16.42 -1.37 -0.22
N THR A 74 -15.36 -0.70 0.23
CA THR A 74 -14.82 0.52 -0.39
C THR A 74 -13.31 0.41 -0.54
N ALA A 75 -12.76 0.90 -1.64
CA ALA A 75 -11.32 0.93 -1.88
C ALA A 75 -10.58 1.84 -0.88
N PHE A 76 -9.33 1.47 -0.60
CA PHE A 76 -8.39 2.31 0.11
C PHE A 76 -7.92 3.46 -0.80
N VAL A 77 -7.74 4.64 -0.22
CA VAL A 77 -7.40 5.86 -0.98
C VAL A 77 -6.22 6.62 -0.41
N ASN A 78 -5.66 6.20 0.71
CA ASN A 78 -4.47 6.84 1.28
C ASN A 78 -3.68 5.88 2.17
N LEU A 79 -2.38 6.16 2.25
CA LEU A 79 -1.45 5.59 3.21
C LEU A 79 -0.75 6.70 3.98
N TYR A 80 -0.56 6.53 5.27
CA TYR A 80 0.29 7.41 6.05
C TYR A 80 0.82 6.69 7.28
N PHE A 81 1.81 7.31 7.91
CA PHE A 81 2.31 6.87 9.21
C PHE A 81 1.78 7.78 10.31
N THR A 82 1.32 7.19 11.41
CA THR A 82 1.03 7.94 12.63
C THR A 82 2.32 8.49 13.24
N LYS A 83 2.22 9.39 14.23
CA LYS A 83 3.38 9.88 14.99
C LYS A 83 4.17 8.75 15.68
N SER A 84 3.48 7.65 16.00
CA SER A 84 4.08 6.44 16.58
C SER A 84 4.63 5.47 15.51
N ASN A 85 4.70 5.90 14.25
CA ASN A 85 5.23 5.14 13.11
C ASN A 85 4.42 3.87 12.77
N HIS A 86 3.11 3.87 13.04
CA HIS A 86 2.20 2.81 12.60
C HIS A 86 1.67 3.13 11.21
N LEU A 87 1.66 2.13 10.32
CA LEU A 87 1.08 2.27 8.99
C LEU A 87 -0.44 2.29 9.10
N VAL A 88 -1.06 3.27 8.45
CA VAL A 88 -2.52 3.39 8.34
C VAL A 88 -2.92 3.44 6.88
N ALA A 89 -3.92 2.65 6.51
CA ALA A 89 -4.61 2.74 5.23
C ALA A 89 -6.04 3.22 5.46
N GLY A 90 -6.39 4.38 4.89
CA GLY A 90 -7.74 4.90 4.94
C GLY A 90 -8.52 4.58 3.67
N ASN A 91 -9.84 4.51 3.78
CA ASN A 91 -10.72 4.17 2.65
C ASN A 91 -11.88 5.15 2.46
N CYS A 92 -12.61 5.02 1.34
CA CYS A 92 -13.69 5.95 1.00
C CYS A 92 -14.87 5.95 1.99
N ALA A 93 -14.95 4.99 2.91
CA ALA A 93 -15.98 4.91 3.93
C ALA A 93 -15.55 5.55 5.27
N ALA A 94 -14.48 6.36 5.26
CA ALA A 94 -13.94 7.02 6.45
C ALA A 94 -13.54 6.03 7.55
N PHE A 95 -13.01 4.86 7.17
CA PHE A 95 -12.36 3.95 8.10
C PHE A 95 -10.84 4.00 7.93
N GLU A 96 -10.14 3.91 9.06
CA GLU A 96 -8.68 3.83 9.16
C GLU A 96 -8.28 2.45 9.63
N TYR A 97 -7.48 1.76 8.83
CA TYR A 97 -6.98 0.43 9.12
C TYR A 97 -5.52 0.56 9.52
N HIS A 98 -5.22 0.25 10.77
CA HIS A 98 -3.85 0.18 11.27
C HIS A 98 -3.28 -1.19 10.88
N LEU A 99 -2.18 -1.18 10.15
CA LEU A 99 -1.61 -2.37 9.52
C LEU A 99 -0.24 -2.70 10.09
N ASP A 100 0.03 -4.00 10.17
CA ASP A 100 1.40 -4.49 10.23
C ASP A 100 2.02 -4.37 8.83
N ALA A 101 3.01 -3.49 8.67
CA ALA A 101 3.61 -3.19 7.37
C ALA A 101 4.37 -4.37 6.75
N ARG A 102 4.79 -5.37 7.53
CA ARG A 102 5.53 -6.53 7.03
C ARG A 102 4.61 -7.63 6.52
N THR A 103 3.41 -7.73 7.06
CA THR A 103 2.48 -8.83 6.79
C THR A 103 1.19 -8.39 6.10
N GLY A 104 0.86 -7.10 6.11
CA GLY A 104 -0.42 -6.58 5.60
C GLY A 104 -1.61 -6.85 6.53
N LYS A 105 -1.37 -7.46 7.71
CA LYS A 105 -2.42 -7.82 8.67
C LYS A 105 -3.05 -6.59 9.28
N VAL A 106 -4.38 -6.59 9.39
CA VAL A 106 -5.11 -5.54 10.11
C VAL A 106 -4.97 -5.75 11.61
N LEU A 107 -4.43 -4.74 12.30
CA LEU A 107 -4.23 -4.74 13.75
C LEU A 107 -5.40 -4.08 14.47
N HIS A 108 -5.89 -2.98 13.91
CA HIS A 108 -6.97 -2.19 14.47
C HIS A 108 -7.74 -1.45 13.38
N ILE A 109 -9.03 -1.18 13.60
CA ILE A 109 -9.87 -0.40 12.69
C ILE A 109 -10.62 0.65 13.51
N GLU A 110 -10.56 1.90 13.06
CA GLU A 110 -11.33 3.00 13.63
C GLU A 110 -12.01 3.84 12.55
N VAL A 111 -12.91 4.74 12.96
CA VAL A 111 -13.54 5.71 12.06
C VAL A 111 -12.66 6.96 12.05
N SER A 112 -12.34 7.47 10.86
CA SER A 112 -11.63 8.75 10.70
C SER A 112 -12.37 9.86 11.43
N LYS A 113 -11.64 10.63 12.22
CA LYS A 113 -12.18 11.76 12.99
C LYS A 113 -12.13 13.05 12.19
#